data_AF-A0A5E4IZW3-F1
#
_entry.id   AF-A0A5E4IZW3-F1
#
_cell.length_a   1.000
_cell.length_b   1.000
_cell.length_c   1.000
_cell.angle_alpha   90.00
_cell.angle_beta   90.00
_cell.angle_gamma   90.00
#
_symmetry.space_group_name_H-M   'P 1'
#
loop_
_entity.id
_entity.type
_entity.pdbx_description
1 polymer ?
#
loop_
_entity_poly.entity_id
_entity_poly.type
_entity_poly.pdbx_seq_one_letter_code
_entity_poly.pdbx_strand_id
1 'polypeptide(L)' 'MASFDLVGLAGSIKSLATVLSLIVIGYSGFILISSDDLVKREDAKQIIKYVFIGLSIIWIVPLLVNLLSGGTYCGV' A
#
# COMPACT_ATOMS: atom_id res chain seq x y z
N MET A 1 -22.32 -16.15 11.05
CA MET A 1 -23.00 -15.08 10.28
C MET A 1 -22.79 -13.74 11.00
N ALA A 2 -21.63 -13.10 10.83
CA ALA A 2 -21.33 -11.73 11.34
C ALA A 2 -20.04 -11.16 10.71
N SER A 3 -19.74 -11.51 9.44
CA SER A 3 -18.47 -11.20 8.76
C SER A 3 -18.57 -10.08 7.70
N PHE A 4 -19.69 -9.34 7.69
CA PHE A 4 -19.91 -8.20 6.79
C PHE A 4 -19.35 -6.92 7.43
N ASP A 5 -18.20 -6.48 6.91
CA ASP A 5 -17.98 -5.11 6.36
C ASP A 5 -16.50 -4.67 6.41
N LEU A 6 -15.67 -5.16 7.35
CA LEU A 6 -14.25 -4.76 7.38
C LEU A 6 -13.43 -5.33 6.23
N VAL A 7 -13.69 -6.56 5.79
CA VAL A 7 -12.92 -7.19 4.69
C VAL A 7 -13.30 -6.57 3.34
N GLY A 8 -14.58 -6.28 3.12
CA GLY A 8 -15.06 -5.58 1.93
C GLY A 8 -14.54 -4.14 1.85
N LEU A 9 -14.59 -3.42 2.98
CA LEU A 9 -14.05 -2.06 3.09
C LEU A 9 -12.51 -2.04 2.99
N ALA A 10 -11.82 -3.01 3.58
CA ALA A 10 -10.37 -3.16 3.42
C ALA A 10 -10.00 -3.46 1.96
N GLY A 11 -10.82 -4.25 1.25
CA GLY A 11 -10.64 -4.53 -0.17
C GLY A 11 -10.78 -3.28 -1.06
N SER A 12 -11.81 -2.47 -0.83
CA SER A 12 -12.03 -1.24 -1.60
C SER A 12 -11.02 -0.13 -1.26
N ILE A 13 -10.61 -0.01 0.01
CA ILE A 13 -9.50 0.87 0.41
C ILE A 13 -8.19 0.40 -0.25
N LYS A 14 -7.93 -0.92 -0.26
CA LYS A 14 -6.75 -1.49 -0.90
C LYS A 14 -6.72 -1.20 -2.40
N SER A 15 -7.86 -1.34 -3.10
CA SER A 15 -7.92 -1.01 -4.53
C SER A 15 -7.69 0.47 -4.78
N LEU A 16 -8.29 1.35 -3.97
CA LEU A 16 -8.12 2.80 -4.11
C LEU A 16 -6.68 3.23 -3.81
N ALA A 17 -6.08 2.70 -2.76
CA ALA A 17 -4.69 2.97 -2.40
C ALA A 17 -3.69 2.42 -3.43
N THR A 18 -4.02 1.32 -4.10
CA THR A 18 -3.20 0.79 -5.21
C THR A 18 -3.22 1.73 -6.41
N VAL A 19 -4.39 2.25 -6.78
CA VAL A 19 -4.53 3.23 -7.87
C VAL A 19 -3.78 4.52 -7.55
N LEU A 20 -3.95 5.05 -6.34
CA LEU A 20 -3.22 6.26 -5.90
C LEU A 20 -1.70 6.04 -5.90
N SER A 21 -1.24 4.88 -5.44
CA SER A 21 0.19 4.54 -5.44
C SER A 21 0.77 4.51 -6.86
N LEU A 22 0.04 3.97 -7.84
CA LEU A 22 0.47 3.96 -9.24
C LEU A 22 0.60 5.37 -9.82
N ILE A 23 -0.33 6.27 -9.48
CA ILE A 23 -0.28 7.67 -9.92
C ILE A 23 0.94 8.39 -9.33
N VAL A 24 1.21 8.21 -8.03
CA VAL A 24 2.34 8.85 -7.35
C VAL A 24 3.68 8.29 -7.85
N ILE A 25 3.77 6.98 -8.09
CA ILE A 25 4.97 6.37 -8.69
C ILE A 25 5.18 6.91 -10.12
N GLY A 26 4.12 7.02 -10.91
CA GLY A 26 4.20 7.58 -12.26
C GLY A 26 4.69 9.03 -12.27
N TYR A 27 4.12 9.87 -11.40
CA TYR A 27 4.54 11.26 -11.24
C TYR A 27 6.00 11.38 -10.77
N SER A 28 6.39 10.58 -9.79
CA SER A 28 7.75 10.58 -9.27
C SER A 28 8.78 10.05 -10.27
N GLY A 29 8.42 9.01 -11.03
CA GLY A 29 9.22 8.49 -12.14
C GLY A 29 9.43 9.52 -13.24
N PHE A 30 8.41 10.32 -13.56
CA PHE A 30 8.53 11.44 -14.50
C PHE A 30 9.45 12.55 -13.97
N ILE A 31 9.40 12.87 -12.68
CA ILE A 31 10.34 13.84 -12.07
C ILE A 31 11.78 13.32 -12.09
N LEU A 32 12.00 12.02 -11.88
CA LEU A 32 13.32 11.39 -11.97
C LEU A 32 13.95 11.53 -13.35
N ILE A 33 13.16 11.32 -14.41
CA ILE A 33 13.67 11.41 -15.79
C ILE A 33 13.88 12.85 -16.23
N SER A 34 13.03 13.78 -15.76
CA SER A 34 13.01 15.17 -16.22
C SER A 34 13.90 16.12 -15.43
N SER A 35 14.42 15.73 -14.26
CA SER A 35 15.25 16.61 -13.42
C SER A 35 16.74 16.41 -13.67
N ASP A 36 17.44 17.49 -14.01
CA ASP A 36 18.91 17.58 -14.12
C ASP A 36 19.57 17.78 -12.74
N ASP A 37 18.81 18.35 -11.80
CA ASP A 37 19.23 18.61 -10.41
C ASP A 37 19.28 17.33 -9.54
N LEU A 38 20.41 17.13 -8.86
CA LEU A 38 20.65 15.99 -7.97
C LEU A 38 19.63 15.93 -6.81
N VAL A 39 19.29 17.09 -6.23
CA VAL A 39 18.35 17.19 -5.10
C VAL A 39 16.96 16.68 -5.50
N LYS A 40 16.46 17.10 -6.67
CA LYS A 40 15.14 16.66 -7.18
C LYS A 40 15.11 15.16 -7.49
N ARG A 41 16.25 14.58 -7.88
CA ARG A 41 16.38 13.12 -8.09
C ARG A 41 16.38 12.34 -6.78
N GLU A 42 16.97 12.89 -5.72
CA GLU A 42 16.96 12.26 -4.40
C GLU A 42 15.57 12.29 -3.78
N ASP A 43 14.88 13.43 -3.85
CA ASP A 43 13.50 13.57 -3.38
C ASP A 43 12.54 12.63 -4.12
N ALA A 44 12.66 12.51 -5.44
CA ALA A 44 11.80 11.60 -6.20
C ALA A 44 12.07 10.12 -5.85
N LYS A 45 13.34 9.71 -5.67
CA LYS A 45 13.66 8.38 -5.15
C LYS A 45 13.08 8.13 -3.76
N GLN A 46 13.09 9.14 -2.90
CA GLN A 46 12.52 9.06 -1.56
C GLN A 46 10.99 8.92 -1.59
N ILE A 47 10.30 9.67 -2.46
CA ILE A 47 8.86 9.53 -2.69
C ILE A 47 8.51 8.11 -3.13
N ILE A 48 9.24 7.54 -4.10
CA ILE A 48 9.03 6.15 -4.54
C ILE A 48 9.20 5.17 -3.37
N LYS A 49 10.25 5.33 -2.56
CA LYS A 49 10.47 4.47 -1.37
C LYS A 49 9.27 4.51 -0.41
N TYR A 50 8.74 5.70 -0.11
CA TYR A 50 7.60 5.83 0.78
C TYR A 50 6.32 5.20 0.20
N VAL A 51 6.09 5.31 -1.10
CA VAL A 51 4.96 4.63 -1.75
C VAL A 51 5.10 3.11 -1.66
N PHE A 52 6.29 2.56 -1.90
CA PHE A 52 6.55 1.12 -1.75
C PHE A 52 6.30 0.64 -0.31
N ILE A 53 6.72 1.43 0.68
CA ILE A 53 6.50 1.13 2.09
C ILE A 53 4.99 1.14 2.42
N GLY A 54 4.26 2.16 1.98
CA GLY A 54 2.80 2.23 2.17
C GLY A 54 2.06 1.06 1.51
N LEU A 55 2.45 0.70 0.29
CA LEU A 55 1.86 -0.42 -0.44
C LEU A 55 2.13 -1.76 0.26
N SER A 56 3.36 -1.95 0.77
CA SER A 56 3.74 -3.13 1.53
C SER A 56 2.90 -3.28 2.81
N ILE A 57 2.70 -2.18 3.55
CA ILE A 57 1.88 -2.18 4.77
C ILE A 57 0.45 -2.63 4.47
N ILE A 58 -0.19 -2.11 3.42
CA ILE A 58 -1.58 -2.48 3.05
C ILE A 58 -1.72 -3.99 2.80
N TRP A 59 -0.67 -4.63 2.25
CA TRP A 59 -0.65 -6.07 2.03
C TRP A 59 -0.37 -6.88 3.30
N ILE A 60 0.44 -6.33 4.21
CA ILE A 60 0.82 -6.98 5.48
C ILE A 60 -0.32 -6.89 6.51
N VAL A 61 -1.12 -5.83 6.51
CA VAL A 61 -2.25 -5.62 7.44
C VAL A 61 -3.19 -6.83 7.54
N PRO A 62 -3.77 -7.38 6.45
CA PRO A 62 -4.67 -8.52 6.57
C PRO A 62 -3.96 -9.76 7.11
N LEU A 63 -2.68 -9.97 6.76
CA LEU A 63 -1.89 -11.09 7.29
C LEU A 63 -1.70 -10.95 8.80
N LEU A 64 -1.35 -9.75 9.27
CA LEU A 64 -1.21 -9.46 10.69
C LEU A 64 -2.53 -9.56 11.43
N VAL A 65 -3.65 -9.09 10.87
CA VAL A 65 -4.98 -9.22 11.48
C VAL A 65 -5.36 -10.69 11.62
N ASN A 66 -5.13 -11.52 10.60
CA ASN A 66 -5.36 -12.96 10.68
C ASN A 66 -4.46 -13.63 11.74
N LEU A 67 -3.19 -13.23 11.82
CA LEU A 67 -2.23 -13.80 12.77
C LEU A 67 -2.52 -13.39 14.23
N LEU A 68 -2.81 -12.11 14.48
CA LEU A 68 -3.16 -11.58 15.80
C LEU A 68 -4.55 -12.01 16.27
N SER A 69 -5.48 -12.31 15.36
CA SER A 69 -6.80 -12.83 15.73
C SER A 69 -6.76 -14.22 16.40
N GLY A 70 -5.58 -14.87 16.47
CA GLY A 70 -5.35 -16.09 17.21
C GLY A 70 -5.91 -17.34 16.50
N GLY A 71 -5.19 -18.44 16.58
CA GLY A 71 -5.51 -19.67 15.86
C GLY A 71 -6.90 -20.26 16.15
N THR A 72 -7.39 -21.04 15.18
CA THR A 72 -8.53 -21.97 15.29
C THR A 72 -9.85 -21.36 15.78
N TYR A 73 -10.68 -20.89 14.85
CA TYR A 73 -12.00 -21.52 14.75
C TYR A 73 -11.83 -22.77 13.89
N CYS A 74 -11.48 -23.90 14.52
CA CYS A 74 -11.89 -25.19 13.98
C CYS A 74 -13.21 -25.53 14.68
N GLY A 75 -14.29 -25.73 13.92
CA GLY A 75 -15.54 -26.27 14.44
C GLY A 75 -16.80 -25.47 14.09
N VAL A 76 -17.07 -25.20 12.81
CA VAL A 76 -18.16 -25.77 11.97
C VAL A 76 -18.13 -25.13 10.58
#